data_AF-A0A5A9PQS4-F1
#
_entry.id   AF-A0A5A9PQS4-F1
#
_cell.length_a   1.000
_cell.length_b   1.000
_cell.length_c   1.000
_cell.angle_alpha   90.00
_cell.angle_beta   90.00
_cell.angle_gamma   90.00
#
_symmetry.space_group_name_H-M   'P 1'
#
loop_
_entity.id
_entity.type
_entity.pdbx_description
1 polymer ?
#
loop_
_entity_poly.entity_id
_entity_poly.type
_entity_poly.pdbx_seq_one_letter_code
_entity_poly.pdbx_strand_id
1 'polypeptide(L)'
;MALYEAYSHPALIRYKTNICTRATLFVVVVLSLTYIPPLLVAYRSQGFWLKRSSYEEQPVVQFQYDMILIGATNTAGNYVAWSTFPNFNRLVGESLRIPSVSVSVIDASSPFASSYDLANIIELYQKRNCFQKQSLGVIFCRMMRVKVTKPAMLSLLLIQAVAVVLLFGWYHSPPSENTRGRKVHVLLLSSWRSGSSFLGQAFSQHPDVFYLMEPGWHVWTALQEGGARSLRMAVRDTMRSVFQCDLSVMDSYVPQQRNVSHLFMWSHSRALCSPPACPLTPRGEFSSEPECKKQCDIQGLTLAEAACRTYSHVLLKEVRFFELDSLYPLLRDPELDLRIIHLVRDPRAVFRSREQSAKALARDTAIVLEQAKISEDDKQYQVLQEVCRSHVGIYETAMLKPPDFLRGRYKMVRYEDLVHNTLEEIDSMYQFVGLEMNDKLQEWIYRLTHGKGKGTKKDAFKITSRNAEDVSLAWRSTLPNEKVKRIQDVCKGAMSMLGYKTVDSEREQHLLDLDLLIPRERYQFTWLPSKSTTVKP
;
A
#
# COMPACT_ATOMS: atom_id res chain seq x y z
N MET A 1 -41.39 23.17 17.32
CA MET A 1 -41.99 22.09 16.52
C MET A 1 -40.91 21.06 16.24
N ALA A 2 -41.03 19.85 16.80
CA ALA A 2 -40.06 18.79 16.58
C ALA A 2 -40.31 18.13 15.22
N LEU A 3 -39.34 18.24 14.31
CA LEU A 3 -39.34 17.54 13.03
C LEU A 3 -38.81 16.12 13.25
N TYR A 4 -39.66 15.12 13.04
CA TYR A 4 -39.28 13.71 13.05
C TYR A 4 -39.02 13.25 11.62
N GLU A 5 -37.82 12.75 11.35
CA GLU A 5 -37.47 12.14 10.08
C GLU A 5 -37.97 10.69 10.06
N ALA A 6 -39.12 10.47 9.43
CA ALA A 6 -39.80 9.17 9.43
C ALA A 6 -39.14 8.13 8.51
N TYR A 7 -38.37 8.57 7.50
CA TYR A 7 -37.76 7.70 6.50
C TYR A 7 -36.66 8.44 5.72
N SER A 8 -35.48 7.85 5.58
CA SER A 8 -34.44 8.31 4.65
C SER A 8 -33.78 7.12 3.95
N HIS A 9 -33.49 7.28 2.66
CA HIS A 9 -32.82 6.26 1.85
C HIS A 9 -31.66 6.91 1.07
N PRO A 10 -30.52 6.22 0.89
CA PRO A 10 -29.40 6.76 0.12
C PRO A 10 -29.74 6.72 -1.37
N ALA A 11 -30.10 7.87 -1.93
CA ALA A 11 -30.22 8.03 -3.37
C ALA A 11 -28.82 8.18 -3.97
N LEU A 12 -28.45 7.29 -4.90
CA LEU A 12 -27.24 7.45 -5.71
C LEU A 12 -27.49 8.56 -6.73
N ILE A 13 -27.18 9.81 -6.37
CA ILE A 13 -27.34 10.96 -7.26
C ILE A 13 -26.20 10.94 -8.28
N ARG A 14 -26.45 10.35 -9.45
CA ARG A 14 -25.57 10.51 -10.62
C ARG A 14 -25.90 11.82 -11.31
N TYR A 15 -25.06 12.82 -11.11
CA TYR A 15 -25.16 14.10 -11.83
C TYR A 15 -24.79 13.87 -13.30
N LYS A 16 -25.81 13.77 -14.16
CA LYS A 16 -25.65 13.77 -15.62
C LYS A 16 -25.80 15.20 -16.11
N THR A 17 -24.76 15.75 -16.71
CA THR A 17 -24.77 17.11 -17.24
C THR A 17 -24.91 17.07 -18.75
N ASN A 18 -25.81 17.88 -19.31
CA ASN A 18 -25.86 18.10 -20.76
C ASN A 18 -24.59 18.84 -21.24
N ILE A 19 -24.29 18.73 -22.53
CA ILE A 19 -23.08 19.30 -23.17
C ILE A 19 -22.94 20.83 -22.92
N CYS A 20 -24.05 21.54 -22.69
CA CYS A 20 -24.09 23.00 -22.51
C CYS A 20 -24.19 23.46 -21.05
N THR A 21 -23.56 22.77 -20.09
CA THR A 21 -23.53 23.21 -18.69
C THR A 21 -22.18 23.81 -18.29
N ARG A 22 -22.15 24.65 -17.24
CA ARG A 22 -20.91 25.23 -16.69
C ARG A 22 -19.90 24.15 -16.27
N ALA A 23 -20.38 22.99 -15.79
CA ALA A 23 -19.55 21.86 -15.42
C ALA A 23 -18.90 21.18 -16.65
N THR A 24 -19.65 20.98 -17.73
CA THR A 24 -19.09 20.45 -18.97
C THR A 24 -18.10 21.41 -19.61
N LEU A 25 -18.38 22.72 -19.57
CA LEU A 25 -17.43 23.74 -20.01
C LEU A 25 -16.13 23.70 -19.21
N PHE A 26 -16.22 23.55 -17.88
CA PHE A 26 -15.04 23.39 -17.02
C PHE A 26 -14.21 22.16 -17.40
N VAL A 27 -14.83 21.00 -17.60
CA VAL A 27 -14.13 19.76 -18.01
C VAL A 27 -13.47 19.93 -19.39
N VAL A 28 -14.16 20.55 -20.36
CA VAL A 28 -13.60 20.83 -21.69
C VAL A 28 -12.41 21.79 -21.60
N VAL A 29 -12.48 22.81 -20.76
CA VAL A 29 -11.37 23.74 -20.51
C VAL A 29 -10.19 23.02 -19.88
N VAL A 30 -10.40 22.18 -18.86
CA VAL A 30 -9.33 21.40 -18.22
C VAL A 30 -8.68 20.42 -19.20
N LEU A 31 -9.47 19.70 -20.01
CA LEU A 31 -8.94 18.82 -21.05
C LEU A 31 -8.13 19.60 -22.08
N SER A 32 -8.64 20.74 -22.54
CA SER A 32 -7.95 21.61 -23.49
C SER A 32 -6.62 22.12 -22.92
N LEU A 33 -6.60 22.56 -21.66
CA LEU A 33 -5.39 23.00 -20.95
C LEU A 33 -4.41 21.85 -20.67
N THR A 34 -4.89 20.60 -20.60
CA THR A 34 -4.03 19.45 -20.36
C THR A 34 -3.29 19.02 -21.64
N TYR A 35 -3.98 19.02 -22.79
CA TYR A 35 -3.43 18.46 -24.03
C TYR A 35 -2.87 19.51 -25.01
N ILE A 36 -3.45 20.71 -25.09
CA ILE A 36 -3.04 21.73 -26.08
C ILE A 36 -1.67 22.36 -25.76
N PRO A 37 -1.34 22.74 -24.50
CA PRO A 37 -0.06 23.39 -24.21
C PRO A 37 1.16 22.50 -24.47
N PRO A 38 1.19 21.22 -24.06
CA PRO A 38 2.31 20.32 -24.42
C PRO A 38 2.50 20.18 -25.93
N LEU A 39 1.41 20.10 -26.70
CA LEU A 39 1.43 20.07 -28.17
C LEU A 39 1.98 21.35 -28.79
N LEU A 40 1.58 22.52 -28.27
CA LEU A 40 2.10 23.81 -28.72
C LEU A 40 3.58 24.01 -28.35
N VAL A 41 4.02 23.53 -27.18
CA VAL A 41 5.43 23.52 -26.79
C VAL A 41 6.23 22.61 -27.72
N ALA A 42 5.78 21.38 -27.97
CA ALA A 42 6.42 20.46 -28.90
C ALA A 42 6.49 21.01 -30.34
N TYR A 43 5.46 21.75 -30.78
CA TYR A 43 5.46 22.42 -32.08
C TYR A 43 6.44 23.62 -32.14
N ARG A 44 6.53 24.41 -31.06
CA ARG A 44 7.39 25.61 -30.98
C ARG A 44 8.84 25.31 -30.64
N SER A 45 9.15 24.21 -29.94
CA SER A 45 10.49 23.89 -29.44
C SER A 45 11.47 23.46 -30.53
N GLN A 46 11.03 23.34 -31.79
CA GLN A 46 11.83 23.01 -32.99
C GLN A 46 12.64 21.70 -32.94
N GLY A 47 12.75 21.01 -31.80
CA GLY A 47 13.59 19.81 -31.61
C GLY A 47 12.87 18.48 -31.65
N PHE A 48 11.53 18.44 -31.50
CA PHE A 48 10.77 17.17 -31.45
C PHE A 48 10.30 16.63 -32.80
N TRP A 49 10.28 17.48 -33.83
CA TRP A 49 9.88 17.08 -35.18
C TRP A 49 11.12 17.06 -36.06
N LEU A 50 11.47 15.89 -36.60
CA LEU A 50 12.58 15.73 -37.53
C LEU A 50 12.28 16.51 -38.82
N LYS A 51 12.61 17.81 -38.85
CA LYS A 51 12.65 18.57 -40.09
C LYS A 51 13.84 18.03 -40.85
N ARG A 52 13.60 17.37 -41.97
CA ARG A 52 14.67 16.95 -42.88
C ARG A 52 15.33 18.22 -43.42
N SER A 53 16.40 18.67 -42.79
CA SER A 53 17.28 19.67 -43.36
C SER A 53 18.20 18.95 -44.33
N SER A 54 17.97 19.11 -45.63
CA SER A 54 18.97 18.79 -46.63
C SER A 54 20.03 19.90 -46.58
N TYR A 55 21.25 19.52 -46.24
CA TYR A 55 22.40 20.38 -46.38
C TYR A 55 23.22 19.79 -47.52
N GLU A 56 23.38 20.54 -48.60
CA GLU A 56 24.24 20.17 -49.72
C GLU A 56 25.54 20.94 -49.55
N GLU A 57 26.58 20.21 -49.15
CA GLU A 57 27.95 20.70 -49.18
C GLU A 57 28.58 20.20 -50.48
N GLN A 58 29.21 21.09 -51.23
CA GLN A 58 29.94 20.69 -52.43
C GLN A 58 31.19 19.93 -51.97
N PRO A 59 31.35 18.63 -52.30
CA PRO A 59 32.54 17.91 -51.88
C PRO A 59 33.76 18.52 -52.56
N VAL A 60 34.80 18.82 -51.78
CA VAL A 60 36.11 19.20 -52.34
C VAL A 60 36.73 17.93 -52.93
N VAL A 61 36.46 17.66 -54.21
CA VAL A 61 37.02 16.51 -54.93
C VAL A 61 38.43 16.88 -55.40
N GLN A 62 39.44 16.34 -54.72
CA GLN A 62 40.83 16.38 -55.20
C GLN A 62 41.15 15.03 -55.86
N PHE A 63 41.45 15.05 -57.15
CA PHE A 63 41.96 13.87 -57.84
C PHE A 63 43.40 13.61 -57.39
N GLN A 64 43.72 12.35 -57.06
CA GLN A 64 45.07 11.97 -56.61
C GLN A 64 46.12 12.03 -57.74
N TYR A 65 45.68 12.18 -58.99
CA TYR A 65 46.50 12.21 -60.21
C TYR A 65 47.43 11.00 -60.37
N ASP A 66 47.12 9.89 -59.70
CA ASP A 66 47.91 8.68 -59.78
C ASP A 66 47.68 7.97 -61.11
N MET A 67 48.74 7.80 -61.90
CA MET A 67 48.66 7.18 -63.22
C MET A 67 49.87 6.30 -63.54
N ILE A 68 49.63 5.24 -64.31
CA ILE A 68 50.64 4.40 -64.94
C ILE A 68 50.36 4.43 -66.44
N LEU A 69 51.34 4.84 -67.23
CA LEU A 69 51.30 4.87 -68.69
C LEU A 69 52.24 3.79 -69.21
N ILE A 70 51.74 2.90 -70.07
CA ILE A 70 52.54 1.91 -70.78
C ILE A 70 52.24 2.07 -72.27
N GLY A 71 53.26 2.38 -73.05
CA GLY A 71 53.18 2.48 -74.51
C GLY A 71 53.92 1.34 -75.17
N ALA A 72 53.24 0.54 -76.00
CA ALA A 72 53.90 -0.43 -76.85
C ALA A 72 54.61 0.30 -78.00
N THR A 73 55.89 0.00 -78.20
CA THR A 73 56.72 0.64 -79.24
C THR A 73 56.82 -0.19 -80.51
N ASN A 74 56.60 -1.49 -80.41
CA ASN A 74 56.53 -2.41 -81.54
C ASN A 74 55.63 -3.61 -81.23
N THR A 75 55.35 -4.43 -82.24
CA THR A 75 54.58 -5.68 -82.12
C THR A 75 55.39 -6.84 -81.51
N ALA A 76 56.70 -6.67 -81.31
CA ALA A 76 57.60 -7.66 -80.72
C ALA A 76 57.61 -7.63 -79.17
N GLY A 77 56.78 -6.77 -78.54
CA GLY A 77 56.61 -6.70 -77.10
C GLY A 77 57.48 -5.66 -76.38
N ASN A 78 58.23 -4.83 -77.10
CA ASN A 78 58.99 -3.74 -76.48
C ASN A 78 58.05 -2.62 -76.05
N TYR A 79 58.21 -2.14 -74.82
CA TYR A 79 57.38 -1.10 -74.25
C TYR A 79 58.22 -0.01 -73.59
N VAL A 80 57.63 1.18 -73.54
CA VAL A 80 58.04 2.28 -72.67
C VAL A 80 56.99 2.46 -71.60
N ALA A 81 57.40 2.75 -70.38
CA ALA A 81 56.45 3.06 -69.32
C ALA A 81 56.91 4.22 -68.45
N TRP A 82 55.94 4.84 -67.81
CA TRP A 82 56.14 5.85 -66.79
C TRP A 82 54.92 5.91 -65.88
N SER A 83 55.13 6.20 -64.61
CA SER A 83 54.04 6.42 -63.67
C SER A 83 54.32 7.56 -62.72
N THR A 84 53.30 7.99 -61.98
CA THR A 84 53.47 8.89 -60.84
C THR A 84 54.04 8.18 -59.61
N PHE A 85 54.10 6.84 -59.61
CA PHE A 85 54.62 6.03 -58.50
C PHE A 85 56.15 5.86 -58.62
N PRO A 86 56.95 6.43 -57.70
CA PRO A 86 58.41 6.39 -57.81
C PRO A 86 58.98 4.97 -57.79
N ASN A 87 58.35 4.06 -57.04
CA ASN A 87 58.79 2.67 -56.94
C ASN A 87 58.59 1.90 -58.26
N PHE A 88 57.50 2.17 -58.98
CA PHE A 88 57.26 1.56 -60.28
C PHE A 88 58.26 2.06 -61.32
N ASN A 89 58.55 3.37 -61.34
CA ASN A 89 59.57 3.93 -62.24
C ASN A 89 60.96 3.34 -62.00
N ARG A 90 61.31 3.02 -60.75
CA ARG A 90 62.55 2.30 -60.41
C ARG A 90 62.56 0.86 -60.94
N LEU A 91 61.41 0.18 -60.94
CA LEU A 91 61.27 -1.20 -61.42
C LEU A 91 61.36 -1.30 -62.95
N VAL A 92 60.83 -0.32 -63.69
CA VAL A 92 60.81 -0.35 -65.16
C VAL A 92 62.20 -0.09 -65.77
N GLY A 93 63.11 0.53 -65.04
CA GLY A 93 64.53 0.63 -65.42
C GLY A 93 64.75 1.28 -66.79
N GLU A 94 65.38 0.54 -67.71
CA GLU A 94 65.75 1.05 -69.05
C GLU A 94 64.57 1.43 -69.94
N SER A 95 63.37 0.88 -69.67
CA SER A 95 62.13 1.20 -70.37
C SER A 95 61.45 2.48 -69.87
N LEU A 96 62.02 3.18 -68.88
CA LEU A 96 61.47 4.41 -68.34
C LEU A 96 61.62 5.57 -69.34
N ARG A 97 60.51 6.25 -69.67
CA ARG A 97 60.53 7.49 -70.46
C ARG A 97 59.64 8.54 -69.80
N ILE A 98 60.22 9.65 -69.34
CA ILE A 98 59.50 10.69 -68.61
C ILE A 98 58.72 11.56 -69.61
N PRO A 99 57.37 11.55 -69.60
CA PRO A 99 56.55 12.37 -70.47
C PRO A 99 56.37 13.78 -69.90
N SER A 100 56.02 14.73 -70.77
CA SER A 100 55.42 15.99 -70.34
C SER A 100 53.93 15.76 -70.12
N VAL A 101 53.47 15.81 -68.87
CA VAL A 101 52.06 15.62 -68.52
C VAL A 101 51.47 16.96 -68.12
N SER A 102 50.45 17.39 -68.86
CA SER A 102 49.58 18.49 -68.47
C SER A 102 48.23 17.93 -68.05
N VAL A 103 47.66 18.48 -66.99
CA VAL A 103 46.36 18.06 -66.47
C VAL A 103 45.40 19.24 -66.48
N SER A 104 44.19 19.02 -66.99
CA SER A 104 43.09 19.98 -66.92
C SER A 104 41.91 19.34 -66.17
N VAL A 105 41.30 20.11 -65.28
CA VAL A 105 40.09 19.72 -64.56
C VAL A 105 38.93 20.47 -65.20
N ILE A 106 37.95 19.73 -65.69
CA ILE A 106 36.77 20.26 -66.40
C ILE A 106 35.57 20.01 -65.49
N ASP A 107 34.87 21.08 -65.12
CA ASP A 107 33.58 20.97 -64.43
C ASP A 107 32.40 21.04 -65.42
N ALA A 108 31.19 20.84 -64.92
CA ALA A 108 29.98 20.87 -65.75
C ALA A 108 29.66 22.25 -66.37
N SER A 109 30.37 23.31 -65.97
CA SER A 109 30.24 24.66 -66.54
C SER A 109 31.21 24.93 -67.69
N SER A 110 32.17 24.03 -67.92
CA SER A 110 33.12 24.16 -69.02
C SER A 110 32.47 23.90 -70.38
N PRO A 111 32.75 24.71 -71.42
CA PRO A 111 32.23 24.49 -72.77
C PRO A 111 32.71 23.18 -73.42
N PHE A 112 33.73 22.53 -72.85
CA PHE A 112 34.24 21.22 -73.25
C PHE A 112 33.53 20.05 -72.54
N ALA A 113 32.63 20.29 -71.58
CA ALA A 113 31.92 19.23 -70.85
C ALA A 113 30.87 18.49 -71.70
N SER A 114 30.47 19.05 -72.85
CA SER A 114 29.48 18.47 -73.77
C SER A 114 29.99 17.27 -74.59
N SER A 115 31.30 17.01 -74.59
CA SER A 115 31.92 15.89 -75.30
C SER A 115 32.00 14.59 -74.48
N TYR A 116 31.68 14.64 -73.18
CA TYR A 116 31.60 13.48 -72.30
C TYR A 116 30.14 13.33 -71.83
N ASP A 117 29.58 12.12 -71.87
CA ASP A 117 28.19 11.83 -71.45
C ASP A 117 28.05 11.84 -69.91
N LEU A 118 28.41 12.98 -69.32
CA LEU A 118 28.46 13.21 -67.88
C LEU A 118 27.05 13.16 -67.27
N ALA A 119 26.03 13.55 -68.05
CA ALA A 119 24.63 13.49 -67.65
C ALA A 119 24.19 12.05 -67.33
N ASN A 120 24.55 11.10 -68.18
CA ASN A 120 24.15 9.69 -68.03
C ASN A 120 24.94 8.99 -66.90
N ILE A 121 26.22 9.36 -66.71
CA ILE A 121 27.04 8.87 -65.58
C ILE A 121 26.48 9.35 -64.24
N ILE A 122 26.08 10.62 -64.13
CA ILE A 122 25.47 11.17 -62.92
C ILE A 122 24.10 10.54 -62.65
N GLU A 123 23.28 10.33 -63.67
CA GLU A 123 21.97 9.68 -63.54
C GLU A 123 22.09 8.23 -63.03
N LEU A 124 23.05 7.46 -63.55
CA LEU A 124 23.32 6.08 -63.11
C LEU A 124 23.80 6.03 -61.65
N TYR A 125 24.61 7.01 -61.22
CA TYR A 125 25.10 7.11 -59.84
C TYR A 125 23.95 7.44 -58.86
N GLN A 126 23.04 8.33 -59.26
CA GLN A 126 21.86 8.69 -58.47
C GLN A 126 20.84 7.54 -58.38
N LYS A 127 20.61 6.81 -59.48
CA LYS A 127 19.73 5.61 -59.48
C LYS A 127 20.22 4.51 -58.55
N ARG A 128 21.55 4.35 -58.41
CA ARG A 128 22.15 3.28 -57.59
C ARG A 128 22.10 3.57 -56.08
N ASN A 129 22.09 4.85 -55.66
CA ASN A 129 22.24 5.23 -54.25
C ASN A 129 20.96 5.79 -53.58
N CYS A 130 19.94 6.22 -54.33
CA CYS A 130 18.76 6.90 -53.75
C CYS A 130 17.52 6.01 -53.48
N PHE A 131 17.60 4.69 -53.67
CA PHE A 131 16.42 3.80 -53.66
C PHE A 131 16.01 3.25 -52.28
N GLN A 132 16.05 4.05 -51.19
CA GLN A 132 15.61 3.54 -49.88
C GLN A 132 14.76 4.48 -49.01
N LYS A 133 14.09 5.50 -49.57
CA LYS A 133 13.16 6.29 -48.74
C LYS A 133 12.07 7.03 -49.49
N GLN A 134 11.02 6.31 -49.91
CA GLN A 134 9.71 6.94 -50.13
C GLN A 134 8.57 5.91 -50.18
N SER A 135 7.77 5.83 -49.10
CA SER A 135 6.30 5.93 -49.18
C SER A 135 5.67 5.90 -47.79
N LEU A 136 5.13 7.05 -47.37
CA LEU A 136 3.94 7.11 -46.52
C LEU A 136 3.38 8.53 -46.67
N GLY A 137 2.29 8.61 -47.41
CA GLY A 137 1.58 9.86 -47.70
C GLY A 137 1.02 10.46 -46.41
N VAL A 138 1.34 11.73 -46.18
CA VAL A 138 0.70 12.54 -45.13
C VAL A 138 -0.19 13.57 -45.82
N ILE A 139 -1.48 13.44 -45.55
CA ILE A 139 -2.53 14.37 -45.95
C ILE A 139 -2.27 15.71 -45.25
N PHE A 140 -1.95 16.77 -46.01
CA PHE A 140 -1.83 18.13 -45.49
C PHE A 140 -3.23 18.69 -45.21
N CYS A 141 -3.70 18.57 -43.97
CA CYS A 141 -4.80 19.39 -43.48
C CYS A 141 -4.27 20.79 -43.18
N ARG A 142 -4.77 21.80 -43.89
CA ARG A 142 -4.40 23.21 -43.73
C ARG A 142 -4.99 23.74 -42.41
N MET A 143 -4.35 23.45 -41.28
CA MET A 143 -4.79 23.96 -39.97
C MET A 143 -4.52 25.46 -39.84
N MET A 144 -5.53 26.18 -39.34
CA MET A 144 -5.46 27.61 -39.00
C MET A 144 -4.27 27.90 -38.07
N ARG A 145 -3.41 28.84 -38.47
CA ARG A 145 -2.31 29.34 -37.63
C ARG A 145 -2.84 30.33 -36.58
N VAL A 146 -3.18 29.83 -35.40
CA VAL A 146 -3.39 30.69 -34.22
C VAL A 146 -2.02 31.09 -33.66
N LYS A 147 -1.64 32.38 -33.78
CA LYS A 147 -0.40 32.90 -33.21
C LYS A 147 -0.56 33.13 -31.71
N VAL A 148 -0.25 32.11 -30.89
CA VAL A 148 -0.13 32.28 -29.43
C VAL A 148 1.20 32.97 -29.11
N THR A 149 1.16 34.06 -28.36
CA THR A 149 2.34 34.86 -27.95
C THR A 149 3.16 34.13 -26.87
N LYS A 150 4.48 34.38 -26.80
CA LYS A 150 5.37 33.78 -25.78
C LYS A 150 4.86 33.98 -24.33
N PRO A 151 4.41 35.17 -23.90
CA PRO A 151 3.85 35.34 -22.55
C PRO A 151 2.60 34.49 -22.32
N ALA A 152 1.71 34.36 -23.30
CA ALA A 152 0.52 33.51 -23.17
C ALA A 152 0.86 32.03 -22.98
N MET A 153 1.89 31.51 -23.67
CA MET A 153 2.39 30.14 -23.47
C MET A 153 2.95 29.92 -22.06
N LEU A 154 3.71 30.89 -21.53
CA LEU A 154 4.22 30.85 -20.16
C LEU A 154 3.09 30.85 -19.13
N SER A 155 2.09 31.70 -19.29
CA SER A 155 0.91 31.73 -18.41
C SER A 155 0.14 30.41 -18.44
N LEU A 156 -0.05 29.81 -19.63
CA LEU A 156 -0.70 28.50 -19.77
C LEU A 156 0.08 27.38 -19.07
N LEU A 157 1.41 27.36 -19.18
CA LEU A 157 2.26 26.39 -18.49
C LEU A 157 2.23 26.58 -16.97
N LEU A 158 2.20 27.83 -16.50
CA LEU A 158 2.08 28.14 -15.07
C LEU A 158 0.72 27.69 -14.51
N ILE A 159 -0.37 27.95 -15.23
CA ILE A 159 -1.72 27.49 -14.85
C ILE A 159 -1.76 25.95 -14.83
N GLN A 160 -1.14 25.29 -15.83
CA GLN A 160 -1.06 23.83 -15.88
C GLN A 160 -0.24 23.27 -14.71
N ALA A 161 0.90 23.88 -14.38
CA ALA A 161 1.72 23.48 -13.24
C ALA A 161 0.96 23.65 -11.91
N VAL A 162 0.27 24.78 -11.72
CA VAL A 162 -0.56 25.02 -10.53
C VAL A 162 -1.71 24.02 -10.45
N ALA A 163 -2.40 23.75 -11.57
CA ALA A 163 -3.47 22.75 -11.61
C ALA A 163 -2.98 21.33 -11.28
N VAL A 164 -1.81 20.95 -11.80
CA VAL A 164 -1.17 19.66 -11.48
C VAL A 164 -0.78 19.61 -10.01
N VAL A 165 -0.18 20.66 -9.44
CA VAL A 165 0.18 20.73 -8.02
C VAL A 165 -1.06 20.65 -7.12
N LEU A 166 -2.15 21.32 -7.49
CA LEU A 166 -3.42 21.25 -6.76
C LEU A 166 -4.04 19.85 -6.83
N LEU A 167 -4.07 19.22 -8.01
CA LEU A 167 -4.55 17.84 -8.17
C LEU A 167 -3.67 16.83 -7.41
N PHE A 168 -2.34 17.03 -7.44
CA PHE A 168 -1.40 16.18 -6.72
C PHE A 168 -1.53 16.36 -5.21
N GLY A 169 -1.68 17.58 -4.70
CA GLY A 169 -1.89 17.86 -3.28
C GLY A 169 -3.26 17.40 -2.75
N TRP A 170 -4.27 17.33 -3.61
CA TRP A 170 -5.58 16.78 -3.24
C TRP A 170 -5.59 15.25 -3.22
N TYR A 171 -4.86 14.62 -4.15
CA TYR A 171 -4.75 13.15 -4.24
C TYR A 171 -3.71 12.57 -3.27
N HIS A 172 -2.60 13.30 -3.09
CA HIS A 172 -1.60 13.10 -2.07
C HIS A 172 -1.74 14.26 -1.08
N SER A 173 -2.69 14.17 -0.15
CA SER A 173 -2.48 14.89 1.10
C SER A 173 -1.09 14.49 1.60
N PRO A 174 -0.16 15.44 1.79
CA PRO A 174 1.15 15.07 2.29
C PRO A 174 0.91 14.29 3.59
N PRO A 175 1.66 13.21 3.84
CA PRO A 175 1.71 12.68 5.20
C PRO A 175 1.95 13.88 6.11
N SER A 176 1.25 13.97 7.25
CA SER A 176 1.58 15.01 8.23
C SER A 176 3.10 15.02 8.34
N GLU A 177 3.73 16.20 8.26
CA GLU A 177 5.18 16.32 8.39
C GLU A 177 5.55 15.73 9.74
N ASN A 178 5.83 14.42 9.74
CA ASN A 178 6.26 13.73 10.91
C ASN A 178 7.75 14.07 10.96
N THR A 179 8.03 15.19 11.61
CA THR A 179 9.35 15.63 12.05
C THR A 179 10.09 14.49 12.71
N ARG A 180 10.79 13.62 11.95
CA ARG A 180 11.69 12.57 12.45
C ARG A 180 11.18 11.85 13.73
N GLY A 181 9.85 11.68 13.84
CA GLY A 181 9.21 11.14 15.03
C GLY A 181 9.33 9.63 15.01
N ARG A 182 9.75 9.06 16.13
CA ARG A 182 9.83 7.60 16.28
C ARG A 182 8.42 7.01 16.17
N LYS A 183 8.25 5.96 15.34
CA LYS A 183 6.94 5.29 15.15
C LYS A 183 6.45 4.67 16.46
N VAL A 184 5.14 4.74 16.69
CA VAL A 184 4.47 4.03 17.78
C VAL A 184 3.95 2.68 17.27
N HIS A 185 4.22 1.62 18.00
CA HIS A 185 3.82 0.26 17.65
C HIS A 185 2.75 -0.17 18.64
N VAL A 186 1.63 -0.68 18.14
CA VAL A 186 0.49 -1.04 18.97
C VAL A 186 0.15 -2.50 18.75
N LEU A 187 0.14 -3.28 19.82
CA LEU A 187 -0.41 -4.62 19.83
C LEU A 187 -1.80 -4.58 20.43
N LEU A 188 -2.83 -4.83 19.61
CA LEU A 188 -4.17 -5.12 20.09
C LEU A 188 -4.24 -6.61 20.45
N LEU A 189 -3.99 -6.90 21.72
CA LEU A 189 -4.00 -8.23 22.30
C LEU A 189 -5.42 -8.59 22.75
N SER A 190 -5.87 -9.81 22.44
CA SER A 190 -7.20 -10.28 22.80
C SER A 190 -7.24 -11.81 22.75
N SER A 191 -8.37 -12.41 23.12
CA SER A 191 -8.76 -13.77 22.71
C SER A 191 -9.80 -13.71 21.57
N TRP A 192 -10.08 -14.83 20.90
CA TRP A 192 -11.14 -14.87 19.88
C TRP A 192 -12.50 -14.54 20.47
N ARG A 193 -13.33 -13.90 19.65
CA ARG A 193 -14.73 -13.53 19.97
C ARG A 193 -14.88 -12.47 21.07
N SER A 194 -13.80 -11.78 21.44
CA SER A 194 -13.81 -10.72 22.46
C SER A 194 -14.14 -9.32 21.92
N GLY A 195 -14.46 -9.18 20.63
CA GLY A 195 -14.81 -7.89 20.01
C GLY A 195 -13.63 -7.15 19.36
N SER A 196 -12.42 -7.72 19.39
CA SER A 196 -11.19 -7.11 18.89
C SER A 196 -11.22 -6.78 17.39
N SER A 197 -12.05 -7.44 16.57
CA SER A 197 -12.21 -7.08 15.17
C SER A 197 -12.85 -5.71 14.96
N PHE A 198 -13.83 -5.34 15.80
CA PHE A 198 -14.42 -3.99 15.77
C PHE A 198 -13.38 -2.96 16.20
N LEU A 199 -12.69 -3.21 17.31
CA LEU A 199 -11.68 -2.28 17.83
C LEU A 199 -10.52 -2.10 16.83
N GLY A 200 -10.06 -3.17 16.19
CA GLY A 200 -9.08 -3.09 15.11
C GLY A 200 -9.56 -2.25 13.93
N GLN A 201 -10.86 -2.27 13.60
CA GLN A 201 -11.42 -1.38 12.58
C GLN A 201 -11.47 0.08 13.03
N ALA A 202 -11.85 0.36 14.28
CA ALA A 202 -11.83 1.73 14.79
C ALA A 202 -10.44 2.35 14.60
N PHE A 203 -9.37 1.63 14.96
CA PHE A 203 -8.00 2.08 14.69
C PHE A 203 -7.62 2.11 13.21
N SER A 204 -7.99 1.09 12.42
CA SER A 204 -7.67 1.01 10.97
C SER A 204 -8.20 2.22 10.20
N GLN A 205 -9.37 2.75 10.60
CA GLN A 205 -9.96 3.91 9.94
C GLN A 205 -9.25 5.24 10.26
N HIS A 206 -8.33 5.27 11.23
CA HIS A 206 -7.55 6.47 11.53
C HIS A 206 -6.55 6.79 10.38
N PRO A 207 -6.38 8.07 9.97
CA PRO A 207 -5.49 8.47 8.87
C PRO A 207 -4.02 8.08 9.07
N ASP A 208 -3.59 7.94 10.33
CA ASP A 208 -2.19 7.73 10.72
C ASP A 208 -1.81 6.30 11.14
N VAL A 209 -2.75 5.36 11.03
CA VAL A 209 -2.55 3.96 11.43
C VAL A 209 -2.38 3.05 10.21
N PHE A 210 -1.28 2.31 10.17
CA PHE A 210 -1.14 1.10 9.36
C PHE A 210 -1.60 -0.10 10.19
N TYR A 211 -2.69 -0.74 9.77
CA TYR A 211 -3.29 -1.86 10.49
C TYR A 211 -3.09 -3.19 9.77
N LEU A 212 -2.73 -4.26 10.50
CA LEU A 212 -2.86 -5.63 10.01
C LEU A 212 -3.60 -6.50 11.02
N MET A 213 -4.50 -7.33 10.49
CA MET A 213 -5.26 -8.27 11.29
C MET A 213 -4.53 -9.62 11.35
N GLU A 214 -4.13 -10.03 12.55
CA GLU A 214 -3.55 -11.36 12.84
C GLU A 214 -2.43 -11.78 11.87
N PRO A 215 -1.37 -10.99 11.66
CA PRO A 215 -0.23 -11.40 10.83
C PRO A 215 0.39 -12.74 11.28
N GLY A 216 0.34 -13.05 12.59
CA GLY A 216 0.76 -14.33 13.13
C GLY A 216 -0.04 -15.52 12.61
N TRP A 217 -1.27 -15.31 12.12
CA TRP A 217 -2.12 -16.35 11.49
C TRP A 217 -1.34 -17.21 10.51
N HIS A 218 -0.51 -16.58 9.67
CA HIS A 218 0.27 -17.28 8.63
C HIS A 218 1.24 -18.30 9.20
N VAL A 219 1.89 -18.00 10.33
CA VAL A 219 2.82 -18.92 11.00
C VAL A 219 2.06 -20.15 11.50
N TRP A 220 0.94 -19.95 12.20
CA TRP A 220 0.09 -21.04 12.68
C TRP A 220 -0.51 -21.85 11.51
N THR A 221 -0.71 -21.20 10.36
CA THR A 221 -1.30 -21.87 9.20
C THR A 221 -0.34 -22.71 8.38
N ALA A 222 0.91 -22.25 8.26
CA ALA A 222 1.97 -22.94 7.57
C ALA A 222 2.52 -24.11 8.40
N LEU A 223 2.68 -23.92 9.72
CA LEU A 223 3.27 -24.90 10.64
C LEU A 223 2.18 -25.66 11.41
N GLN A 224 1.40 -26.48 10.71
CA GLN A 224 0.12 -27.02 11.21
C GLN A 224 0.23 -27.92 12.46
N GLU A 225 1.39 -28.53 12.68
CA GLU A 225 1.63 -29.45 13.80
C GLU A 225 1.99 -28.72 15.10
N GLY A 226 2.25 -27.41 15.05
CA GLY A 226 2.57 -26.62 16.23
C GLY A 226 1.33 -26.16 17.00
N GLY A 227 1.43 -26.13 18.33
CA GLY A 227 0.47 -25.44 19.19
C GLY A 227 0.90 -24.02 19.52
N ALA A 228 0.05 -23.29 20.24
CA ALA A 228 0.26 -21.89 20.60
C ALA A 228 1.62 -21.66 21.28
N ARG A 229 2.00 -22.55 22.20
CA ARG A 229 3.24 -22.42 22.97
C ARG A 229 4.48 -22.74 22.16
N SER A 230 4.42 -23.72 21.25
CA SER A 230 5.61 -24.13 20.49
C SER A 230 6.01 -23.12 19.41
N LEU A 231 5.04 -22.44 18.78
CA LEU A 231 5.34 -21.49 17.70
C LEU A 231 5.40 -20.02 18.16
N ARG A 232 5.21 -19.72 19.46
CA ARG A 232 5.20 -18.34 19.99
C ARG A 232 6.45 -17.53 19.61
N MET A 233 7.60 -18.18 19.51
CA MET A 233 8.87 -17.52 19.14
C MET A 233 8.86 -17.11 17.67
N ALA A 234 8.47 -18.02 16.77
CA ALA A 234 8.35 -17.72 15.34
C ALA A 234 7.31 -16.61 15.08
N VAL A 235 6.20 -16.63 15.82
CA VAL A 235 5.15 -15.60 15.70
C VAL A 235 5.64 -14.25 16.21
N ARG A 236 6.33 -14.22 17.35
CA ARG A 236 6.97 -13.01 17.87
C ARG A 236 7.97 -12.43 16.86
N ASP A 237 8.82 -13.26 16.27
CA ASP A 237 9.84 -12.80 15.32
C ASP A 237 9.19 -12.27 14.03
N THR A 238 8.11 -12.92 13.57
CA THR A 238 7.27 -12.42 12.48
C THR A 238 6.69 -11.05 12.81
N MET A 239 6.10 -10.89 14.00
CA MET A 239 5.54 -9.61 14.43
C MET A 239 6.61 -8.52 14.53
N ARG A 240 7.82 -8.85 14.98
CA ARG A 240 8.94 -7.90 15.05
C ARG A 240 9.23 -7.30 13.68
N SER A 241 9.41 -8.14 12.67
CA SER A 241 9.64 -7.69 11.28
C SER A 241 8.47 -6.87 10.75
N VAL A 242 7.23 -7.32 10.97
CA VAL A 242 6.03 -6.59 10.53
C VAL A 242 5.90 -5.22 11.20
N PHE A 243 6.20 -5.11 12.50
CA PHE A 243 6.23 -3.83 13.20
C PHE A 243 7.25 -2.86 12.58
N GLN A 244 8.38 -3.38 12.09
CA GLN A 244 9.42 -2.62 11.39
C GLN A 244 9.10 -2.36 9.90
N CYS A 245 7.88 -2.70 9.45
CA CYS A 245 7.46 -2.60 8.05
C CYS A 245 8.31 -3.47 7.09
N ASP A 246 8.81 -4.60 7.58
CA ASP A 246 9.43 -5.66 6.78
C ASP A 246 8.43 -6.81 6.61
N LEU A 247 7.80 -6.88 5.43
CA LEU A 247 6.83 -7.91 5.07
C LEU A 247 7.48 -9.04 4.25
N SER A 248 8.79 -8.98 4.00
CA SER A 248 9.54 -10.09 3.40
C SER A 248 9.51 -11.33 4.30
N VAL A 249 9.42 -11.16 5.63
CA VAL A 249 9.25 -12.27 6.59
C VAL A 249 8.07 -13.19 6.24
N MET A 250 7.02 -12.65 5.63
CA MET A 250 5.84 -13.40 5.24
C MET A 250 6.13 -14.39 4.09
N ASP A 251 7.23 -14.24 3.34
CA ASP A 251 7.61 -15.17 2.26
C ASP A 251 7.88 -16.60 2.77
N SER A 252 8.17 -16.74 4.07
CA SER A 252 8.34 -18.05 4.71
C SER A 252 7.02 -18.77 4.99
N TYR A 253 5.89 -18.06 4.95
CA TYR A 253 4.58 -18.58 5.39
C TYR A 253 3.47 -18.41 4.34
N VAL A 254 3.74 -17.68 3.27
CA VAL A 254 2.81 -17.32 2.20
C VAL A 254 3.43 -17.69 0.84
N PRO A 255 2.66 -18.09 -0.19
CA PRO A 255 3.21 -18.46 -1.51
C PRO A 255 4.07 -17.35 -2.17
N GLN A 256 5.09 -17.74 -2.94
CA GLN A 256 6.07 -16.81 -3.55
C GLN A 256 5.48 -15.82 -4.57
N GLN A 257 4.46 -16.21 -5.34
CA GLN A 257 3.73 -15.33 -6.27
C GLN A 257 2.50 -14.74 -5.59
N ARG A 258 2.72 -13.99 -4.50
CA ARG A 258 1.64 -13.44 -3.69
C ARG A 258 1.16 -12.10 -4.22
N ASN A 259 -0.15 -11.96 -4.33
CA ASN A 259 -0.77 -10.65 -4.22
C ASN A 259 -0.97 -10.27 -2.74
N VAL A 260 -1.24 -8.99 -2.47
CA VAL A 260 -1.63 -8.50 -1.14
C VAL A 260 -2.79 -9.30 -0.56
N SER A 261 -3.67 -9.88 -1.40
CA SER A 261 -4.78 -10.68 -0.93
C SER A 261 -4.44 -11.95 -0.15
N HIS A 262 -3.19 -12.40 -0.25
CA HIS A 262 -2.73 -13.52 0.56
C HIS A 262 -2.50 -13.14 2.02
N LEU A 263 -2.40 -11.86 2.37
CA LEU A 263 -2.38 -11.46 3.78
C LEU A 263 -3.76 -11.68 4.40
N PHE A 264 -3.80 -12.32 5.57
CA PHE A 264 -5.04 -12.62 6.26
C PHE A 264 -5.85 -11.34 6.48
N MET A 265 -7.08 -11.32 5.98
CA MET A 265 -8.01 -10.19 6.16
C MET A 265 -7.45 -8.83 5.69
N TRP A 266 -6.54 -8.82 4.71
CA TRP A 266 -5.84 -7.62 4.21
C TRP A 266 -6.76 -6.42 3.91
N SER A 267 -7.94 -6.66 3.32
CA SER A 267 -8.88 -5.62 2.88
C SER A 267 -9.55 -4.88 4.04
N HIS A 268 -9.35 -5.32 5.28
CA HIS A 268 -9.74 -4.61 6.49
C HIS A 268 -8.73 -3.52 6.89
N SER A 269 -7.56 -3.48 6.25
CA SER A 269 -6.59 -2.42 6.42
C SER A 269 -6.89 -1.27 5.47
N ARG A 270 -7.35 -0.14 6.00
CA ARG A 270 -7.56 1.07 5.20
C ARG A 270 -6.26 1.47 4.50
N ALA A 271 -5.13 1.31 5.16
CA ALA A 271 -3.81 1.61 4.62
C ALA A 271 -3.44 0.78 3.38
N LEU A 272 -3.92 -0.47 3.26
CA LEU A 272 -3.74 -1.29 2.06
C LEU A 272 -4.72 -0.94 0.93
N CYS A 273 -5.77 -0.17 1.25
CA CYS A 273 -6.73 0.38 0.30
C CYS A 273 -6.40 1.84 -0.08
N SER A 274 -5.30 2.41 0.43
CA SER A 274 -4.89 3.80 0.27
C SER A 274 -3.51 3.95 -0.37
N PRO A 275 -3.19 5.08 -1.02
CA PRO A 275 -1.84 5.31 -1.55
C PRO A 275 -0.77 5.27 -0.44
N PRO A 276 0.43 4.73 -0.73
CA PRO A 276 0.90 4.20 -2.02
C PRO A 276 0.50 2.73 -2.28
N ALA A 277 -0.13 2.04 -1.33
CA ALA A 277 -0.50 0.63 -1.50
C ALA A 277 -1.56 0.47 -2.59
N CYS A 278 -2.63 1.26 -2.59
CA CYS A 278 -3.68 1.21 -3.59
C CYS A 278 -4.29 2.60 -3.86
N PRO A 279 -4.56 3.00 -5.11
CA PRO A 279 -5.13 4.31 -5.45
C PRO A 279 -6.62 4.51 -5.09
N LEU A 280 -7.27 3.54 -4.42
CA LEU A 280 -8.73 3.51 -4.25
C LEU A 280 -9.26 4.55 -3.26
N THR A 281 -8.70 4.61 -2.05
CA THR A 281 -9.23 5.43 -0.96
C THR A 281 -8.20 6.46 -0.49
N PRO A 282 -8.48 7.77 -0.56
CA PRO A 282 -7.60 8.79 0.00
C PRO A 282 -7.34 8.59 1.51
N ARG A 283 -6.19 9.05 2.02
CA ARG A 283 -5.77 8.75 3.40
C ARG A 283 -6.73 9.26 4.49
N GLY A 284 -7.46 10.35 4.25
CA GLY A 284 -8.41 10.93 5.21
C GLY A 284 -9.84 10.40 5.09
N GLU A 285 -10.09 9.45 4.19
CA GLU A 285 -11.44 8.93 3.92
C GLU A 285 -11.55 7.45 4.34
N PHE A 286 -12.78 7.01 4.61
CA PHE A 286 -13.05 5.64 5.05
C PHE A 286 -13.01 4.65 3.88
N SER A 287 -12.33 3.52 4.08
CA SER A 287 -12.23 2.48 3.05
C SER A 287 -13.46 1.56 3.03
N SER A 288 -13.95 1.25 1.83
CA SER A 288 -14.97 0.22 1.61
C SER A 288 -14.32 -1.14 1.36
N GLU A 289 -14.50 -2.10 2.29
CA GLU A 289 -13.90 -3.45 2.18
C GLU A 289 -14.28 -4.19 0.88
N PRO A 290 -15.56 -4.21 0.43
CA PRO A 290 -15.92 -4.86 -0.82
C PRO A 290 -15.29 -4.24 -2.07
N GLU A 291 -15.04 -2.92 -2.08
CA GLU A 291 -14.39 -2.24 -3.21
C GLU A 291 -12.89 -2.48 -3.18
N CYS A 292 -12.29 -2.43 -2.00
CA CYS A 292 -10.87 -2.72 -1.81
C CYS A 292 -10.52 -4.12 -2.28
N LYS A 293 -11.32 -5.15 -1.91
CA LYS A 293 -11.14 -6.52 -2.40
C LYS A 293 -11.15 -6.64 -3.92
N LYS A 294 -11.90 -5.79 -4.63
CA LYS A 294 -12.04 -5.84 -6.08
C LYS A 294 -10.94 -5.09 -6.82
N GLN A 295 -10.41 -4.02 -6.23
CA GLN A 295 -9.56 -3.05 -6.94
C GLN A 295 -8.12 -2.99 -6.43
N CYS A 296 -7.83 -3.53 -5.24
CA CYS A 296 -6.54 -3.38 -4.56
C CYS A 296 -5.76 -4.69 -4.38
N ASP A 297 -6.08 -5.74 -5.16
CA ASP A 297 -5.33 -7.00 -5.12
C ASP A 297 -4.03 -6.91 -5.95
N ILE A 298 -3.06 -6.19 -5.40
CA ILE A 298 -1.83 -5.84 -6.11
C ILE A 298 -0.76 -6.91 -5.89
N GLN A 299 0.04 -7.18 -6.92
CA GLN A 299 1.11 -8.16 -6.87
C GLN A 299 2.26 -7.71 -5.95
N GLY A 300 2.74 -8.63 -5.12
CA GLY A 300 3.82 -8.41 -4.15
C GLY A 300 3.39 -7.62 -2.91
N LEU A 301 4.31 -7.48 -1.96
CA LEU A 301 4.08 -6.73 -0.71
C LEU A 301 4.89 -5.43 -0.63
N THR A 302 5.69 -5.09 -1.64
CA THR A 302 6.58 -3.91 -1.61
C THR A 302 5.81 -2.60 -1.45
N LEU A 303 4.65 -2.45 -2.09
CA LEU A 303 3.81 -1.27 -1.91
C LEU A 303 3.11 -1.23 -0.55
N ALA A 304 2.82 -2.40 0.05
CA ALA A 304 2.31 -2.50 1.41
C ALA A 304 3.39 -2.09 2.44
N GLU A 305 4.65 -2.49 2.24
CA GLU A 305 5.78 -2.03 3.05
C GLU A 305 6.01 -0.52 2.91
N ALA A 306 5.99 -0.02 1.66
CA ALA A 306 6.09 1.40 1.38
C ALA A 306 4.98 2.17 2.10
N ALA A 307 3.73 1.67 2.04
CA ALA A 307 2.63 2.23 2.80
C ALA A 307 2.93 2.23 4.29
N CYS A 308 3.24 1.09 4.92
CA CYS A 308 3.57 0.99 6.35
C CYS A 308 4.63 2.01 6.80
N ARG A 309 5.68 2.23 5.99
CA ARG A 309 6.74 3.21 6.28
C ARG A 309 6.23 4.65 6.35
N THR A 310 5.15 4.99 5.64
CA THR A 310 4.54 6.34 5.66
C THR A 310 3.55 6.62 6.79
N TYR A 311 3.17 5.62 7.60
CA TYR A 311 2.25 5.82 8.75
C TYR A 311 3.02 6.06 10.05
N SER A 312 2.51 6.89 10.95
CA SER A 312 3.18 7.12 12.25
C SER A 312 2.94 5.99 13.25
N HIS A 313 1.85 5.23 13.08
CA HIS A 313 1.46 4.12 13.94
C HIS A 313 1.37 2.81 13.15
N VAL A 314 1.92 1.73 13.72
CA VAL A 314 1.77 0.36 13.20
C VAL A 314 1.00 -0.46 14.22
N LEU A 315 -0.24 -0.86 13.89
CA LEU A 315 -1.11 -1.62 14.77
C LEU A 315 -1.31 -3.04 14.25
N LEU A 316 -0.97 -4.02 15.08
CA LEU A 316 -1.20 -5.43 14.81
C LEU A 316 -2.23 -5.96 15.82
N LYS A 317 -3.28 -6.64 15.33
CA LYS A 317 -4.23 -7.36 16.18
C LYS A 317 -3.82 -8.81 16.29
N GLU A 318 -3.65 -9.33 17.50
CA GLU A 318 -3.35 -10.76 17.72
C GLU A 318 -4.28 -11.38 18.75
N VAL A 319 -4.61 -12.66 18.52
CA VAL A 319 -5.57 -13.41 19.35
C VAL A 319 -5.02 -14.72 19.94
N ARG A 320 -3.74 -15.01 19.70
CA ARG A 320 -3.07 -16.28 20.01
C ARG A 320 -1.88 -16.14 20.98
N PHE A 321 -1.73 -14.99 21.62
CA PHE A 321 -0.78 -14.83 22.73
C PHE A 321 -1.53 -14.98 24.05
N PHE A 322 -1.11 -15.97 24.84
CA PHE A 322 -1.76 -16.34 26.11
C PHE A 322 -0.95 -15.88 27.34
N GLU A 323 0.18 -15.23 27.12
CA GLU A 323 1.11 -14.74 28.14
C GLU A 323 1.89 -13.52 27.59
N LEU A 324 2.53 -12.74 28.47
CA LEU A 324 3.30 -11.56 28.09
C LEU A 324 4.81 -11.81 27.97
N ASP A 325 5.34 -12.85 28.61
CA ASP A 325 6.75 -13.22 28.63
C ASP A 325 7.36 -13.39 27.23
N SER A 326 6.65 -14.01 26.29
CA SER A 326 7.07 -14.13 24.90
C SER A 326 7.10 -12.79 24.16
N LEU A 327 6.37 -11.79 24.62
CA LEU A 327 6.37 -10.44 24.05
C LEU A 327 7.44 -9.53 24.68
N TYR A 328 8.06 -9.94 25.79
CA TYR A 328 9.08 -9.11 26.44
C TYR A 328 10.26 -8.72 25.56
N PRO A 329 10.79 -9.60 24.67
CA PRO A 329 11.84 -9.17 23.74
C PRO A 329 11.41 -8.01 22.85
N LEU A 330 10.14 -7.97 22.41
CA LEU A 330 9.61 -6.86 21.62
C LEU A 330 9.44 -5.59 22.46
N LEU A 331 8.99 -5.73 23.71
CA LEU A 331 8.88 -4.60 24.62
C LEU A 331 10.26 -4.03 24.99
N ARG A 332 11.30 -4.85 25.09
CA ARG A 332 12.66 -4.39 25.40
C ARG A 332 13.45 -3.93 24.18
N ASP A 333 12.91 -4.11 22.97
CA ASP A 333 13.58 -3.74 21.74
C ASP A 333 13.71 -2.21 21.63
N PRO A 334 14.94 -1.67 21.57
CA PRO A 334 15.18 -0.23 21.46
C PRO A 334 14.83 0.33 20.08
N GLU A 335 14.31 -0.44 19.13
CA GLU A 335 13.73 0.04 17.87
C GLU A 335 12.20 0.15 17.92
N LEU A 336 11.55 -0.47 18.92
CA LEU A 336 10.08 -0.52 19.02
C LEU A 336 9.58 0.33 20.19
N ASP A 337 8.81 1.38 19.92
CA ASP A 337 7.89 1.95 20.94
C ASP A 337 6.60 1.11 21.00
N LEU A 338 6.71 -0.11 21.56
CA LEU A 338 5.58 -1.04 21.64
C LEU A 338 4.68 -0.75 22.84
N ARG A 339 3.39 -0.54 22.58
CA ARG A 339 2.30 -0.43 23.56
C ARG A 339 1.27 -1.52 23.33
N ILE A 340 0.72 -2.08 24.40
CA ILE A 340 -0.25 -3.18 24.37
C ILE A 340 -1.61 -2.67 24.85
N ILE A 341 -2.63 -2.80 24.01
CA ILE A 341 -4.03 -2.68 24.39
C ILE A 341 -4.58 -4.10 24.52
N HIS A 342 -4.90 -4.53 25.73
CA HIS A 342 -5.44 -5.86 26.01
C HIS A 342 -6.95 -5.80 26.20
N LEU A 343 -7.69 -6.35 25.24
CA LEU A 343 -9.14 -6.43 25.29
C LEU A 343 -9.58 -7.76 25.91
N VAL A 344 -10.26 -7.68 27.05
CA VAL A 344 -10.88 -8.82 27.73
C VAL A 344 -12.40 -8.76 27.60
N ARG A 345 -13.08 -9.90 27.71
CA ARG A 345 -14.54 -9.99 27.59
C ARG A 345 -15.10 -11.02 28.56
N ASP A 346 -16.36 -10.87 28.97
CA ASP A 346 -17.06 -11.84 29.80
C ASP A 346 -16.98 -13.26 29.17
N PRO A 347 -16.45 -14.27 29.90
CA PRO A 347 -16.26 -15.61 29.37
C PRO A 347 -17.58 -16.28 28.95
N ARG A 348 -18.72 -15.91 29.55
CA ARG A 348 -20.05 -16.41 29.15
C ARG A 348 -20.43 -15.90 27.76
N ALA A 349 -20.12 -14.64 27.47
CA ALA A 349 -20.32 -14.05 26.16
C ALA A 349 -19.36 -14.64 25.11
N VAL A 350 -18.10 -14.86 25.48
CA VAL A 350 -17.10 -15.50 24.62
C VAL A 350 -17.52 -16.93 24.27
N PHE A 351 -17.90 -17.73 25.25
CA PHE A 351 -18.33 -19.13 25.05
C PHE A 351 -19.51 -19.24 24.10
N ARG A 352 -20.60 -18.49 24.35
CA ARG A 352 -21.77 -18.42 23.45
C ARG A 352 -21.37 -18.12 22.01
N SER A 353 -20.50 -17.13 21.84
CA SER A 353 -20.06 -16.66 20.53
C SER A 353 -19.15 -17.68 19.82
N ARG A 354 -18.38 -18.45 20.58
CA ARG A 354 -17.57 -19.58 20.09
C ARG A 354 -18.42 -20.77 19.68
N GLU A 355 -19.41 -21.17 20.47
CA GLU A 355 -20.34 -22.26 20.11
C GLU A 355 -21.02 -21.99 18.76
N GLN A 356 -21.44 -20.75 18.52
CA GLN A 356 -22.05 -20.34 17.26
C GLN A 356 -21.09 -20.43 16.05
N SER A 357 -19.78 -20.40 16.31
CA SER A 357 -18.72 -20.35 15.29
C SER A 357 -17.78 -21.56 15.34
N ALA A 358 -18.15 -22.64 16.05
CA ALA A 358 -17.25 -23.73 16.42
C ALA A 358 -16.56 -24.37 15.22
N LYS A 359 -17.30 -24.60 14.12
CA LYS A 359 -16.76 -25.16 12.87
C LYS A 359 -15.65 -24.29 12.27
N ALA A 360 -15.84 -22.97 12.26
CA ALA A 360 -14.85 -22.04 11.73
C ALA A 360 -13.61 -21.90 12.65
N LEU A 361 -13.77 -22.21 13.94
CA LEU A 361 -12.72 -22.13 14.97
C LEU A 361 -12.09 -23.49 15.28
N ALA A 362 -12.33 -24.53 14.47
CA ALA A 362 -11.80 -25.87 14.73
C ALA A 362 -10.26 -25.86 14.78
N ARG A 363 -9.63 -25.15 13.84
CA ARG A 363 -8.17 -24.98 13.81
C ARG A 363 -7.66 -24.20 15.02
N ASP A 364 -8.30 -23.08 15.36
CA ASP A 364 -7.94 -22.29 16.53
C ASP A 364 -8.04 -23.11 17.81
N THR A 365 -9.08 -23.93 17.92
CA THR A 365 -9.28 -24.87 19.03
C THR A 365 -8.10 -25.84 19.14
N ALA A 366 -7.67 -26.43 18.01
CA ALA A 366 -6.53 -27.35 18.00
C ALA A 366 -5.20 -26.66 18.39
N ILE A 367 -4.97 -25.43 17.94
CA ILE A 367 -3.78 -24.63 18.28
C ILE A 367 -3.71 -24.34 19.79
N VAL A 368 -4.82 -23.88 20.38
CA VAL A 368 -4.88 -23.54 21.83
C VAL A 368 -4.70 -24.76 22.71
N LEU A 369 -5.30 -25.88 22.31
CA LEU A 369 -5.23 -27.14 23.04
C LEU A 369 -3.96 -27.92 22.74
N GLU A 370 -2.96 -27.32 22.09
CA GLU A 370 -1.68 -27.96 21.76
C GLU A 370 -1.87 -29.32 21.06
N GLN A 371 -2.84 -29.39 20.14
CA GLN A 371 -3.21 -30.61 19.38
C GLN A 371 -3.67 -31.79 20.27
N ALA A 372 -4.06 -31.54 21.52
CA ALA A 372 -4.51 -32.58 22.44
C ALA A 372 -5.81 -33.25 21.96
N LYS A 373 -5.88 -34.57 22.12
CA LYS A 373 -7.06 -35.38 21.80
C LYS A 373 -8.07 -35.30 22.94
N ILE A 374 -9.05 -34.43 22.78
CA ILE A 374 -10.12 -34.15 23.75
C ILE A 374 -11.47 -34.50 23.13
N SER A 375 -12.43 -34.94 23.95
CA SER A 375 -13.82 -35.17 23.55
C SER A 375 -14.44 -33.89 22.96
N GLU A 376 -15.27 -34.02 21.93
CA GLU A 376 -15.88 -32.84 21.28
C GLU A 376 -16.69 -31.97 22.27
N ASP A 377 -17.35 -32.61 23.23
CA ASP A 377 -18.19 -31.93 24.22
C ASP A 377 -17.37 -31.07 25.21
N ASP A 378 -16.13 -31.46 25.51
CA ASP A 378 -15.27 -30.75 26.46
C ASP A 378 -14.34 -29.74 25.79
N LYS A 379 -14.10 -29.84 24.47
CA LYS A 379 -13.18 -28.95 23.74
C LYS A 379 -13.45 -27.47 23.98
N GLN A 380 -14.72 -27.05 23.93
CA GLN A 380 -15.06 -25.63 24.12
C GLN A 380 -14.77 -25.14 25.54
N TYR A 381 -15.02 -25.99 26.55
CA TYR A 381 -14.73 -25.66 27.94
C TYR A 381 -13.23 -25.64 28.22
N GLN A 382 -12.46 -26.57 27.67
CA GLN A 382 -11.01 -26.57 27.84
C GLN A 382 -10.34 -25.37 27.15
N VAL A 383 -10.81 -24.97 25.96
CA VAL A 383 -10.33 -23.72 25.34
C VAL A 383 -10.67 -22.52 26.21
N LEU A 384 -11.89 -22.48 26.76
CA LEU A 384 -12.29 -21.38 27.64
C LEU A 384 -11.44 -21.35 28.92
N GLN A 385 -11.12 -22.50 29.49
CA GLN A 385 -10.23 -22.64 30.64
C GLN A 385 -8.84 -22.07 30.34
N GLU A 386 -8.26 -22.39 29.19
CA GLU A 386 -6.95 -21.84 28.77
C GLU A 386 -7.02 -20.32 28.58
N VAL A 387 -8.09 -19.79 27.97
CA VAL A 387 -8.31 -18.34 27.82
C VAL A 387 -8.46 -17.65 29.18
N CYS A 388 -9.24 -18.22 30.10
CA CYS A 388 -9.43 -17.66 31.43
C CYS A 388 -8.13 -17.70 32.25
N ARG A 389 -7.39 -18.82 32.19
CA ARG A 389 -6.07 -18.94 32.82
C ARG A 389 -5.08 -17.93 32.26
N SER A 390 -5.08 -17.71 30.95
CA SER A 390 -4.28 -16.66 30.31
C SER A 390 -4.62 -15.27 30.85
N HIS A 391 -5.91 -14.93 30.94
CA HIS A 391 -6.32 -13.62 31.46
C HIS A 391 -5.88 -13.40 32.91
N VAL A 392 -5.94 -14.44 33.74
CA VAL A 392 -5.39 -14.41 35.11
C VAL A 392 -3.89 -14.09 35.10
N GLY A 393 -3.09 -14.89 34.39
CA GLY A 393 -1.63 -14.71 34.39
C GLY A 393 -1.19 -13.36 33.82
N ILE A 394 -1.85 -12.89 32.76
CA ILE A 394 -1.60 -11.56 32.19
C ILE A 394 -2.00 -10.46 33.19
N TYR A 395 -3.13 -10.60 33.89
CA TYR A 395 -3.57 -9.62 34.89
C TYR A 395 -2.58 -9.53 36.05
N GLU A 396 -2.17 -10.65 36.63
CA GLU A 396 -1.20 -10.69 37.73
C GLU A 396 0.12 -10.01 37.32
N THR A 397 0.60 -10.31 36.12
CA THR A 397 1.85 -9.75 35.59
C THR A 397 1.72 -8.26 35.29
N ALA A 398 0.66 -7.85 34.58
CA ALA A 398 0.57 -6.49 34.05
C ALA A 398 -0.03 -5.48 35.02
N MET A 399 -0.92 -5.93 35.91
CA MET A 399 -1.66 -5.05 36.82
C MET A 399 -1.12 -5.09 38.25
N LEU A 400 -0.75 -6.27 38.76
CA LEU A 400 -0.31 -6.40 40.16
C LEU A 400 1.21 -6.25 40.31
N LYS A 401 1.98 -6.84 39.40
CA LYS A 401 3.45 -6.84 39.45
C LYS A 401 4.10 -6.43 38.12
N PRO A 402 3.76 -5.25 37.56
CA PRO A 402 4.27 -4.84 36.26
C PRO A 402 5.80 -4.70 36.31
N PRO A 403 6.55 -5.37 35.41
CA PRO A 403 7.96 -5.11 35.27
C PRO A 403 8.18 -3.69 34.72
N ASP A 404 9.33 -3.09 35.01
CA ASP A 404 9.55 -1.66 34.74
C ASP A 404 9.40 -1.29 33.27
N PHE A 405 9.86 -2.16 32.36
CA PHE A 405 9.69 -1.93 30.94
C PHE A 405 8.21 -1.95 30.52
N LEU A 406 7.29 -2.61 31.23
CA LEU A 406 5.87 -2.64 30.86
C LEU A 406 5.11 -1.39 31.36
N ARG A 407 5.63 -0.67 32.35
CA ARG A 407 4.98 0.50 32.94
C ARG A 407 4.70 1.55 31.88
N GLY A 408 3.46 2.05 31.86
CA GLY A 408 3.01 3.05 30.87
C GLY A 408 2.83 2.51 29.44
N ARG A 409 3.10 1.23 29.19
CA ARG A 409 3.02 0.59 27.85
C ARG A 409 1.98 -0.53 27.78
N TYR A 410 1.14 -0.67 28.80
CA TYR A 410 0.05 -1.63 28.82
C TYR A 410 -1.25 -0.99 29.32
N LYS A 411 -2.35 -1.23 28.60
CA LYS A 411 -3.70 -0.80 28.97
C LYS A 411 -4.66 -1.96 28.79
N MET A 412 -5.40 -2.32 29.84
CA MET A 412 -6.41 -3.38 29.78
C MET A 412 -7.82 -2.82 29.78
N VAL A 413 -8.62 -3.21 28.78
CA VAL A 413 -9.97 -2.70 28.53
C VAL A 413 -10.95 -3.87 28.56
N ARG A 414 -12.05 -3.72 29.32
CA ARG A 414 -13.14 -4.70 29.27
C ARG A 414 -14.06 -4.35 28.11
N TYR A 415 -14.45 -5.36 27.35
CA TYR A 415 -15.36 -5.21 26.23
C TYR A 415 -16.68 -4.57 26.65
N GLU A 416 -17.19 -4.91 27.83
CA GLU A 416 -18.44 -4.37 28.36
C GLU A 416 -18.33 -2.87 28.70
N ASP A 417 -17.19 -2.41 29.23
CA ASP A 417 -16.93 -0.98 29.44
C ASP A 417 -16.87 -0.24 28.09
N LEU A 418 -16.18 -0.83 27.10
CA LEU A 418 -16.11 -0.32 25.72
C LEU A 418 -17.49 -0.25 25.06
N VAL A 419 -18.39 -1.18 25.36
CA VAL A 419 -19.74 -1.16 24.81
C VAL A 419 -20.60 -0.09 25.48
N HIS A 420 -20.51 0.05 26.80
CA HIS A 420 -21.30 1.02 27.55
C HIS A 420 -20.90 2.46 27.22
N ASN A 421 -19.59 2.76 27.17
CA ASN A 421 -19.04 4.10 26.94
C ASN A 421 -18.10 4.13 25.71
N THR A 422 -18.59 3.70 24.55
CA THR A 422 -17.75 3.46 23.36
C THR A 422 -16.84 4.62 22.97
N LEU A 423 -17.37 5.85 22.89
CA LEU A 423 -16.57 6.99 22.43
C LEU A 423 -15.49 7.37 23.46
N GLU A 424 -15.82 7.41 24.75
CA GLU A 424 -14.87 7.73 25.83
C GLU A 424 -13.77 6.66 25.94
N GLU A 425 -14.12 5.37 25.86
CA GLU A 425 -13.13 4.30 25.94
C GLU A 425 -12.19 4.28 24.72
N ILE A 426 -12.71 4.51 23.50
CA ILE A 426 -11.86 4.57 22.30
C ILE A 426 -10.98 5.82 22.33
N ASP A 427 -11.51 6.98 22.71
CA ASP A 427 -10.70 8.19 22.87
C ASP A 427 -9.59 7.99 23.91
N SER A 428 -9.91 7.37 25.06
CA SER A 428 -8.92 7.01 26.08
C SER A 428 -7.85 6.03 25.59
N MET A 429 -8.20 5.12 24.66
CA MET A 429 -7.25 4.24 24.00
C MET A 429 -6.38 4.98 22.97
N TYR A 430 -6.93 5.97 22.28
CA TYR A 430 -6.20 6.80 21.32
C TYR A 430 -5.17 7.67 22.03
N GLN A 431 -5.59 8.37 23.08
CA GLN A 431 -4.69 9.15 23.93
C GLN A 431 -3.56 8.30 24.50
N PHE A 432 -3.86 7.06 24.93
CA PHE A 432 -2.85 6.11 25.42
C PHE A 432 -1.77 5.78 24.39
N VAL A 433 -2.09 5.77 23.09
CA VAL A 433 -1.11 5.51 22.02
C VAL A 433 -0.60 6.78 21.34
N GLY A 434 -1.06 7.97 21.75
CA GLY A 434 -0.67 9.24 21.14
C GLY A 434 -1.41 9.58 19.85
N LEU A 435 -2.64 9.09 19.70
CA LEU A 435 -3.55 9.45 18.62
C LEU A 435 -4.61 10.44 19.11
N GLU A 436 -5.19 11.19 18.17
CA GLU A 436 -6.29 12.12 18.42
C GLU A 436 -7.58 11.61 17.75
N MET A 437 -8.70 11.65 18.47
CA MET A 437 -10.00 11.36 17.87
C MET A 437 -10.44 12.52 16.96
N ASN A 438 -10.99 12.20 15.78
CA ASN A 438 -11.58 13.20 14.90
C ASN A 438 -13.10 12.99 14.77
N ASP A 439 -13.82 14.07 14.46
CA ASP A 439 -15.29 14.09 14.43
C ASP A 439 -15.90 13.07 13.44
N LYS A 440 -15.30 12.94 12.25
CA LYS A 440 -15.75 11.96 11.24
C LYS A 440 -15.67 10.53 11.77
N LEU A 441 -14.57 10.21 12.44
CA LEU A 441 -14.32 8.87 12.99
C LEU A 441 -15.21 8.61 14.20
N GLN A 442 -15.44 9.62 15.05
CA GLN A 442 -16.41 9.54 16.14
C GLN A 442 -17.82 9.20 15.62
N GLU A 443 -18.29 9.89 14.58
CA GLU A 443 -19.60 9.61 13.97
C GLU A 443 -19.64 8.20 13.35
N TRP A 444 -18.57 7.80 12.64
CA TRP A 444 -18.46 6.47 12.04
C TRP A 444 -18.53 5.36 13.09
N ILE A 445 -17.79 5.51 14.20
CA ILE A 445 -17.80 4.58 15.34
C ILE A 445 -19.21 4.47 15.92
N TYR A 446 -19.83 5.62 16.22
CA TYR A 446 -21.17 5.67 16.82
C TYR A 446 -22.21 4.94 15.96
N ARG A 447 -22.23 5.22 14.64
CA ARG A 447 -23.14 4.57 13.69
C ARG A 447 -22.92 3.06 13.57
N LEU A 448 -21.69 2.60 13.74
CA LEU A 448 -21.36 1.19 13.70
C LEU A 448 -21.82 0.44 14.97
N THR A 449 -21.79 1.09 16.13
CA THR A 449 -22.18 0.48 17.43
C THR A 449 -23.65 0.64 17.82
N HIS A 450 -24.37 1.55 17.16
CA HIS A 450 -25.81 1.81 17.37
C HIS A 450 -26.68 1.28 16.23
N GLY A 451 -26.22 0.21 15.56
CA GLY A 451 -27.01 -0.51 14.56
C GLY A 451 -28.21 -1.24 15.17
N LYS A 452 -28.99 -1.94 14.34
CA LYS A 452 -30.16 -2.70 14.81
C LYS A 452 -29.82 -4.18 15.07
N GLY A 453 -30.11 -4.65 16.27
CA GLY A 453 -30.07 -6.07 16.66
C GLY A 453 -28.67 -6.70 16.76
N LYS A 454 -28.65 -8.03 16.99
CA LYS A 454 -27.46 -8.83 17.35
C LYS A 454 -26.68 -9.39 16.14
N GLY A 455 -27.21 -9.25 14.93
CA GLY A 455 -26.72 -9.91 13.71
C GLY A 455 -27.05 -11.41 13.64
N THR A 456 -26.75 -12.07 12.51
CA THR A 456 -27.09 -13.49 12.28
C THR A 456 -25.87 -14.42 12.39
N LYS A 457 -26.09 -15.75 12.35
CA LYS A 457 -25.01 -16.76 12.24
C LYS A 457 -24.09 -16.51 11.04
N LYS A 458 -24.62 -16.02 9.92
CA LYS A 458 -23.84 -15.73 8.71
C LYS A 458 -22.91 -14.51 8.87
N ASP A 459 -23.13 -13.72 9.92
CA ASP A 459 -22.37 -12.50 10.18
C ASP A 459 -21.36 -12.68 11.31
N ALA A 460 -21.13 -13.91 11.79
CA ALA A 460 -20.29 -14.17 12.96
C ALA A 460 -18.92 -13.47 12.89
N PHE A 461 -18.32 -13.36 11.70
CA PHE A 461 -17.00 -12.74 11.48
C PHE A 461 -17.03 -11.38 10.78
N LYS A 462 -18.21 -10.84 10.46
CA LYS A 462 -18.33 -9.56 9.76
C LYS A 462 -18.37 -8.40 10.75
N ILE A 463 -17.64 -7.33 10.44
CA ILE A 463 -17.80 -6.04 11.11
C ILE A 463 -18.98 -5.33 10.43
N THR A 464 -20.17 -5.45 11.02
CA THR A 464 -21.39 -4.79 10.52
C THR A 464 -22.00 -3.93 11.62
N SER A 465 -22.80 -2.94 11.22
CA SER A 465 -23.55 -2.11 12.17
C SER A 465 -24.52 -2.98 12.97
N ARG A 466 -24.37 -3.01 14.29
CA ARG A 466 -25.17 -3.78 15.25
C ARG A 466 -25.32 -3.00 16.54
N ASN A 467 -26.32 -3.34 17.34
CA ASN A 467 -26.38 -2.81 18.70
C ASN A 467 -25.33 -3.56 19.55
N ALA A 468 -24.30 -2.84 19.98
CA ALA A 468 -23.17 -3.44 20.69
C ALA A 468 -23.57 -3.98 22.08
N GLU A 469 -24.52 -3.33 22.75
CA GLU A 469 -25.05 -3.71 24.06
C GLU A 469 -25.84 -5.02 23.97
N ASP A 470 -26.75 -5.13 23.02
CA ASP A 470 -27.50 -6.34 22.71
C ASP A 470 -26.57 -7.54 22.46
N VAL A 471 -25.47 -7.31 21.74
CA VAL A 471 -24.45 -8.34 21.44
C VAL A 471 -23.67 -8.72 22.70
N SER A 472 -23.38 -7.76 23.58
CA SER A 472 -22.70 -8.00 24.85
C SER A 472 -23.53 -8.87 25.80
N LEU A 473 -24.83 -8.58 25.90
CA LEU A 473 -25.78 -9.25 26.81
C LEU A 473 -26.42 -10.50 26.21
N ALA A 474 -26.12 -10.84 24.95
CA ALA A 474 -26.80 -11.92 24.23
C ALA A 474 -26.73 -13.29 24.94
N TRP A 475 -25.69 -13.55 25.74
CA TRP A 475 -25.54 -14.82 26.47
C TRP A 475 -26.61 -15.01 27.54
N ARG A 476 -27.11 -13.91 28.14
CA ARG A 476 -28.11 -13.89 29.22
C ARG A 476 -29.36 -14.69 28.85
N SER A 477 -29.86 -14.54 27.63
CA SER A 477 -31.09 -15.21 27.18
C SER A 477 -30.88 -16.44 26.31
N THR A 478 -29.68 -16.68 25.78
CA THR A 478 -29.46 -17.76 24.81
C THR A 478 -28.74 -18.99 25.35
N LEU A 479 -27.98 -18.85 26.44
CA LEU A 479 -27.30 -19.99 27.05
C LEU A 479 -28.22 -20.64 28.10
N PRO A 480 -28.36 -21.98 28.11
CA PRO A 480 -28.97 -22.68 29.23
C PRO A 480 -28.23 -22.38 30.55
N ASN A 481 -28.97 -22.25 31.65
CA ASN A 481 -28.39 -21.89 32.95
C ASN A 481 -27.31 -22.88 33.43
N GLU A 482 -27.48 -24.18 33.15
CA GLU A 482 -26.48 -25.21 33.47
C GLU A 482 -25.13 -24.94 32.79
N LYS A 483 -25.15 -24.54 31.51
CA LYS A 483 -23.92 -24.14 30.80
C LYS A 483 -23.31 -22.88 31.41
N VAL A 484 -24.14 -21.90 31.79
CA VAL A 484 -23.67 -20.67 32.45
C VAL A 484 -22.96 -21.00 33.76
N LYS A 485 -23.54 -21.88 34.60
CA LYS A 485 -22.91 -22.33 35.85
C LYS A 485 -21.56 -23.01 35.58
N ARG A 486 -21.51 -23.95 34.64
CA ARG A 486 -20.26 -24.62 34.26
C ARG A 486 -19.19 -23.64 33.77
N ILE A 487 -19.57 -22.63 32.97
CA ILE A 487 -18.64 -21.57 32.53
C ILE A 487 -18.12 -20.77 33.73
N GLN A 488 -19.00 -20.39 34.65
CA GLN A 488 -18.62 -19.64 35.85
C GLN A 488 -17.67 -20.45 36.73
N ASP A 489 -17.87 -21.76 36.86
CA ASP A 489 -16.99 -22.63 37.63
C ASP A 489 -15.60 -22.72 36.99
N VAL A 490 -15.54 -22.93 35.67
CA VAL A 490 -14.28 -23.00 34.90
C VAL A 490 -13.51 -21.68 34.95
N CYS A 491 -14.20 -20.54 34.92
CA CYS A 491 -13.60 -19.22 34.80
C CYS A 491 -13.70 -18.37 36.07
N LYS A 492 -14.02 -18.96 37.23
CA LYS A 492 -14.31 -18.22 38.47
C LYS A 492 -13.21 -17.22 38.85
N GLY A 493 -11.95 -17.66 38.80
CA GLY A 493 -10.80 -16.81 39.12
C GLY A 493 -10.67 -15.63 38.17
N ALA A 494 -10.77 -15.89 36.85
CA ALA A 494 -10.71 -14.83 35.83
C ALA A 494 -11.87 -13.84 35.96
N MET A 495 -13.08 -14.34 36.19
CA MET A 495 -14.26 -13.49 36.39
C MET A 495 -14.08 -12.56 37.59
N SER A 496 -13.61 -13.09 38.73
CA SER A 496 -13.35 -12.30 39.93
C SER A 496 -12.31 -11.19 39.69
N MET A 497 -11.16 -11.53 39.08
CA MET A 497 -10.09 -10.55 38.80
C MET A 497 -10.48 -9.49 37.77
N LEU A 498 -11.27 -9.86 36.76
CA LEU A 498 -11.70 -8.94 35.71
C LEU A 498 -12.97 -8.15 36.10
N GLY A 499 -13.55 -8.41 37.27
CA GLY A 499 -14.70 -7.68 37.79
C GLY A 499 -16.03 -8.10 37.15
N TYR A 500 -16.22 -9.39 36.89
CA TYR A 500 -17.49 -9.98 36.44
C TYR A 500 -18.16 -10.75 37.59
N LYS A 501 -19.40 -10.39 37.93
CA LYS A 501 -20.23 -11.08 38.92
C LYS A 501 -20.86 -12.35 38.33
N THR A 502 -20.97 -13.39 39.14
CA THR A 502 -21.69 -14.63 38.81
C THR A 502 -23.21 -14.42 38.94
N VAL A 503 -23.97 -15.30 38.29
CA VAL A 503 -25.41 -15.45 38.50
C VAL A 503 -25.68 -16.86 39.02
N ASP A 504 -26.55 -16.99 40.01
CA ASP A 504 -26.79 -18.25 40.72
C ASP A 504 -28.09 -18.92 40.30
N SER A 505 -29.01 -18.15 39.71
CA SER A 505 -30.31 -18.63 39.23
C SER A 505 -30.59 -18.25 37.77
N GLU A 506 -31.47 -19.00 37.11
CA GLU A 506 -31.98 -18.69 35.78
C GLU A 506 -32.71 -17.34 35.76
N ARG A 507 -33.41 -17.00 36.86
CA ARG A 507 -34.04 -15.69 37.03
C ARG A 507 -33.02 -14.56 36.98
N GLU A 508 -31.96 -14.63 37.79
CA GLU A 508 -30.88 -13.63 37.78
C GLU A 508 -30.19 -13.53 36.43
N GLN A 509 -29.97 -14.67 35.78
CA GLN A 509 -29.39 -14.71 34.44
C GLN A 509 -30.22 -13.92 33.43
N HIS A 510 -31.56 -14.02 33.47
CA HIS A 510 -32.44 -13.35 32.50
C HIS A 510 -32.76 -11.89 32.84
N LEU A 511 -32.46 -11.42 34.06
CA LEU A 511 -32.63 -10.02 34.45
C LEU A 511 -31.54 -9.16 33.78
N LEU A 512 -31.89 -8.50 32.67
CA LEU A 512 -30.96 -7.66 31.90
C LEU A 512 -30.53 -6.40 32.66
N ASP A 513 -31.40 -5.86 33.52
CA ASP A 513 -31.12 -4.68 34.35
C ASP A 513 -30.18 -4.98 35.53
N LEU A 514 -29.87 -6.26 35.79
CA LEU A 514 -28.93 -6.66 36.82
C LEU A 514 -27.49 -6.39 36.36
N ASP A 515 -26.85 -5.39 36.97
CA ASP A 515 -25.45 -5.07 36.70
C ASP A 515 -24.49 -6.14 37.26
N LEU A 516 -23.93 -6.90 36.33
CA LEU A 516 -22.94 -7.95 36.60
C LEU A 516 -21.50 -7.47 36.47
N LEU A 517 -21.28 -6.17 36.29
CA LEU A 517 -19.95 -5.59 36.35
C LEU A 517 -19.69 -5.08 37.76
N ILE A 518 -18.47 -5.29 38.23
CA ILE A 518 -17.94 -4.54 39.36
C ILE A 518 -17.40 -3.23 38.77
N PRO A 519 -17.86 -2.06 39.25
CA PRO A 519 -17.27 -0.79 38.86
C PRO A 519 -15.77 -0.87 39.10
N ARG A 520 -15.00 -0.56 38.07
CA ARG A 520 -13.58 -0.32 38.30
C ARG A 520 -13.51 0.96 39.11
N GLU A 521 -13.13 0.86 40.38
CA GLU A 521 -12.49 2.01 41.01
C GLU A 521 -11.38 2.42 40.04
N ARG A 522 -11.51 3.62 39.47
CA ARG A 522 -10.50 4.23 38.61
C ARG A 522 -9.27 4.47 39.49
N TYR A 523 -8.52 3.41 39.83
CA TYR A 523 -7.12 3.56 40.19
C TYR A 523 -6.44 4.04 38.91
N GLN A 524 -6.49 5.35 38.71
CA GLN A 524 -5.55 6.06 37.88
C GLN A 524 -4.18 5.78 38.49
N PHE A 525 -3.58 4.66 38.12
CA PHE A 525 -2.17 4.45 38.36
C PHE A 525 -1.40 5.29 37.34
N THR A 526 -1.46 6.60 37.54
CA THR A 526 -0.64 7.58 36.85
C THR A 526 0.65 7.66 37.65
N TRP A 527 1.71 7.03 37.15
CA TRP A 527 3.04 7.40 37.61
C TRP A 527 3.27 8.84 37.16
N LEU A 528 3.20 9.78 38.11
CA LEU A 528 3.76 11.11 37.91
C LEU A 528 5.21 10.91 37.44
N PRO A 529 5.64 11.55 36.34
CA PRO A 529 7.01 11.43 35.87
C PRO A 529 7.95 11.84 37.00
N SER A 530 8.95 10.99 37.29
CA SER A 530 10.00 11.32 38.25
C SER A 530 10.59 12.66 37.85
N LYS A 531 10.48 13.68 38.71
CA LYS A 531 11.12 14.97 38.53
C LYS A 531 12.57 14.72 38.15
N SER A 532 12.93 15.07 36.93
CA SER A 532 14.33 15.14 36.52
C SER A 532 15.01 16.15 37.44
N THR A 533 15.90 15.66 38.29
CA THR A 533 16.85 16.49 39.00
C THR A 533 17.72 17.14 37.94
N THR A 534 17.43 18.40 37.67
CA THR A 534 18.27 19.31 36.90
C THR A 534 19.55 19.50 37.69
N VAL A 535 20.60 18.75 37.32
CA VAL A 535 21.97 19.17 37.63
C VAL A 535 22.28 20.30 36.67
N LYS A 536 22.29 21.53 37.21
CA LYS A 536 22.88 22.70 36.54
C LYS A 536 24.41 22.66 36.73
N PRO A 537 25.17 23.25 35.78
CA PRO A 537 26.58 22.99 35.54
C PRO A 537 27.51 23.31 36.71
#